data_AF-A0A9Q0TRF3-F1
#
_entry.id   AF-A0A9Q0TRF3-F1
#
_cell.length_a   1.000
_cell.length_b   1.000
_cell.length_c   1.000
_cell.angle_alpha   90.00
_cell.angle_beta   90.00
_cell.angle_gamma   90.00
#
_symmetry.space_group_name_H-M   'P 1'
#
loop_
_entity.id
_entity.type
_entity.pdbx_description
1 polymer ?
#
loop_
_entity_poly.entity_id
_entity_poly.type
_entity_poly.pdbx_seq_one_letter_code
_entity_poly.pdbx_strand_id
1 'polypeptide(L)'
;MGREKQYWLLKTEPGEWSWDDQASNGGISKWDGVKNKQAQKNLKAMKLNDLCFFYHSGANARRVVGAVTVVREWYEVGGEGVVDVKAVGEMRRPLDLKELKGDEGLKGFQLFRQPRLSVVSVSKEVWERVCELGGGFEGDGKEVGGGDDDDG
;
A
#
# COMPACT_ATOMS: atom_id res chain seq x y z
N MET A 1 -2.56 -5.04 -26.22
CA MET A 1 -3.17 -5.54 -24.97
C MET A 1 -2.36 -4.94 -23.83
N GLY A 2 -2.94 -4.04 -23.03
CA GLY A 2 -2.22 -3.41 -21.91
C GLY A 2 -1.92 -4.45 -20.83
N ARG A 3 -0.81 -4.30 -20.10
CA ARG A 3 -0.55 -5.17 -18.94
C ARG A 3 -1.63 -4.97 -17.89
N GLU A 4 -1.97 -6.02 -17.15
CA GLU A 4 -2.79 -5.89 -15.96
C GLU A 4 -2.05 -5.10 -14.87
N LYS A 5 -2.81 -4.32 -14.10
CA LYS A 5 -2.28 -3.51 -13.00
C LYS A 5 -1.76 -4.43 -11.89
N GLN A 6 -0.55 -4.16 -11.41
CA GLN A 6 0.03 -4.89 -10.28
C GLN A 6 -0.18 -4.14 -8.96
N TYR A 7 -0.16 -4.89 -7.87
CA TYR A 7 -0.38 -4.37 -6.53
C TYR A 7 0.81 -4.63 -5.62
N TRP A 8 1.08 -3.68 -4.75
CA TRP A 8 2.23 -3.70 -3.86
C TRP A 8 1.86 -3.21 -2.47
N LEU A 9 2.77 -3.38 -1.51
CA LEU A 9 2.70 -2.76 -0.20
C LEU A 9 4.06 -2.16 0.13
N LEU A 10 4.05 -0.91 0.55
CA LEU A 10 5.23 -0.13 0.91
C LEU A 10 5.19 0.17 2.41
N LYS A 11 6.25 -0.22 3.12
CA LYS A 11 6.37 0.02 4.56
C LYS A 11 7.21 1.25 4.83
N THR A 12 6.73 2.06 5.77
CA THR A 12 7.47 3.19 6.35
C THR A 12 7.12 3.32 7.83
N GLU A 13 8.05 3.77 8.66
CA GLU A 13 7.72 4.14 10.04
C GLU A 13 7.09 5.53 10.06
N PRO A 14 5.96 5.75 10.77
CA PRO A 14 5.28 7.05 10.76
C PRO A 14 6.11 8.18 11.36
N GLY A 15 7.16 7.87 12.14
CA GLY A 15 8.12 8.87 12.62
C GLY A 15 9.15 9.30 11.56
N GLU A 16 9.32 8.53 10.49
CA GLU A 16 10.19 8.87 9.36
C GLU A 16 9.39 9.47 8.20
N TRP A 17 8.26 8.84 7.85
CA TRP A 17 7.35 9.31 6.82
C TRP A 17 5.93 8.79 7.08
N SER A 18 5.04 9.67 7.54
CA SER A 18 3.64 9.36 7.84
C SER A 18 2.72 9.54 6.62
N TRP A 19 1.43 9.24 6.80
CA TRP A 19 0.44 9.54 5.77
C TRP A 19 0.21 11.05 5.61
N ASP A 20 0.20 11.80 6.71
CA ASP A 20 0.11 13.27 6.69
C ASP A 20 1.26 13.90 5.92
N ASP A 21 2.49 13.39 6.07
CA ASP A 21 3.65 13.83 5.28
C ASP A 21 3.44 13.57 3.79
N GLN A 22 2.97 12.37 3.45
CA GLN A 22 2.66 11.99 2.08
C GLN A 22 1.60 12.91 1.46
N ALA A 23 0.50 13.15 2.17
CA ALA A 23 -0.62 13.97 1.71
C ALA A 23 -0.21 15.45 1.57
N SER A 24 0.56 15.98 2.53
CA SER A 24 0.97 17.38 2.56
C SER A 24 2.03 17.74 1.52
N ASN A 25 2.87 16.79 1.10
CA ASN A 25 3.94 17.01 0.11
C ASN A 25 3.45 17.01 -1.36
N GLY A 26 2.28 17.63 -1.61
CA GLY A 26 1.62 17.57 -2.92
C GLY A 26 1.20 16.15 -3.33
N GLY A 27 1.14 15.24 -2.37
CA GLY A 27 0.86 13.84 -2.59
C GLY A 27 2.05 13.02 -3.12
N ILE A 28 3.19 13.59 -3.51
CA ILE A 28 4.26 12.86 -4.22
C ILE A 28 5.45 12.60 -3.29
N SER A 29 6.00 11.40 -3.32
CA SER A 29 7.24 11.07 -2.60
C SER A 29 8.12 10.14 -3.43
N LYS A 30 9.43 10.27 -3.21
CA LYS A 30 10.44 9.35 -3.74
C LYS A 30 10.60 8.21 -2.73
N TRP A 31 10.37 6.99 -3.18
CA TRP A 31 10.50 5.80 -2.32
C TRP A 31 11.94 5.31 -2.32
N ASP A 32 12.75 5.87 -1.42
CA ASP A 32 14.18 5.60 -1.25
C ASP A 32 14.49 4.74 -0.01
N GLY A 33 15.78 4.64 0.36
CA GLY A 33 16.22 3.91 1.55
C GLY A 33 16.08 2.38 1.50
N VAL A 34 15.67 1.82 0.37
CA VAL A 34 15.43 0.38 0.22
C VAL A 34 16.73 -0.39 -0.01
N LYS A 35 17.26 -0.97 1.08
CA LYS A 35 18.53 -1.73 1.07
C LYS A 35 18.36 -3.23 0.80
N ASN A 36 17.17 -3.79 1.02
CA ASN A 36 16.94 -5.22 0.84
C ASN A 36 16.86 -5.57 -0.66
N LYS A 37 17.71 -6.50 -1.13
CA LYS A 37 17.78 -6.89 -2.56
C LYS A 37 16.45 -7.38 -3.14
N GLN A 38 15.64 -8.09 -2.36
CA GLN A 38 14.32 -8.53 -2.83
C GLN A 38 13.34 -7.36 -2.93
N ALA A 39 13.37 -6.44 -1.95
CA ALA A 39 12.56 -5.22 -2.01
C ALA A 39 12.97 -4.33 -3.20
N GLN A 40 14.27 -4.22 -3.49
CA GLN A 40 14.78 -3.53 -4.69
C GLN A 40 14.29 -4.19 -5.98
N LYS A 41 14.28 -5.53 -6.06
CA LYS A 41 13.70 -6.25 -7.21
C LYS A 41 12.21 -5.93 -7.37
N ASN A 42 11.46 -5.84 -6.27
CA ASN A 42 10.05 -5.48 -6.30
C ASN A 42 9.86 -4.03 -6.79
N LEU A 43 10.64 -3.06 -6.29
CA LEU A 43 10.64 -1.69 -6.81
C LEU A 43 10.96 -1.65 -8.31
N LYS A 44 11.96 -2.40 -8.76
CA LYS A 44 12.34 -2.46 -10.18
C LYS A 44 11.25 -3.07 -11.07
N ALA A 45 10.41 -3.94 -10.51
CA ALA A 45 9.29 -4.56 -11.20
C ALA A 45 8.04 -3.67 -11.23
N MET A 46 7.97 -2.62 -10.40
CA MET A 46 6.87 -1.66 -10.42
C MET A 46 6.83 -0.88 -11.71
N LYS A 47 5.62 -0.50 -12.07
CA LYS A 47 5.36 0.22 -13.29
C LYS A 47 4.31 1.30 -13.14
N LEU A 48 4.24 2.22 -14.10
CA LEU A 48 3.28 3.35 -14.03
C LEU A 48 1.85 2.88 -13.76
N ASN A 49 1.17 3.57 -12.85
CA ASN A 49 -0.20 3.29 -12.40
C ASN A 49 -0.39 2.00 -11.59
N ASP A 50 0.66 1.24 -11.27
CA ASP A 50 0.57 0.20 -10.25
C ASP A 50 0.18 0.83 -8.91
N LEU A 51 -0.65 0.13 -8.14
CA LEU A 51 -1.16 0.61 -6.86
C LEU A 51 -0.39 -0.03 -5.71
N CYS A 52 -0.17 0.75 -4.66
CA CYS A 52 0.56 0.30 -3.49
C CYS A 52 -0.20 0.69 -2.22
N PHE A 53 -0.33 -0.26 -1.29
CA PHE A 53 -0.74 0.07 0.07
C PHE A 53 0.37 0.82 0.77
N PHE A 54 0.02 1.94 1.39
CA PHE A 54 0.88 2.66 2.31
C PHE A 54 0.70 2.06 3.70
N TYR A 55 1.74 1.41 4.20
CA TYR A 55 1.69 0.65 5.45
C TYR A 55 2.62 1.28 6.48
N HIS A 56 2.05 1.70 7.61
CA HIS A 56 2.84 2.09 8.76
C HIS A 56 3.45 0.85 9.42
N SER A 57 4.77 0.86 9.59
CA SER A 57 5.53 -0.14 10.34
C SER A 57 5.91 0.37 11.73
N GLY A 58 6.78 -0.36 12.45
CA GLY A 58 7.11 -0.09 13.85
C GLY A 58 6.34 -0.99 14.82
N ALA A 59 6.61 -0.92 16.12
CA ALA A 59 5.98 -1.80 17.11
C ALA A 59 4.48 -1.49 17.34
N ASN A 60 4.12 -0.20 17.30
CA ASN A 60 2.81 0.29 17.77
C ASN A 60 1.94 0.90 16.65
N ALA A 61 2.38 0.82 15.39
CA ALA A 61 1.70 1.48 14.27
C ALA A 61 1.46 0.55 13.07
N ARG A 62 1.45 -0.77 13.28
CA ARG A 62 1.38 -1.78 12.22
C ARG A 62 0.01 -1.83 11.55
N ARG A 63 -0.20 -1.03 10.50
CA ARG A 63 -1.47 -0.94 9.79
C ARG A 63 -1.35 -0.42 8.37
N VAL A 64 -2.29 -0.80 7.51
CA VAL A 64 -2.52 -0.14 6.21
C VAL A 64 -3.30 1.15 6.47
N VAL A 65 -2.78 2.29 6.02
CA VAL A 65 -3.39 3.61 6.26
C VAL A 65 -3.87 4.30 4.99
N GLY A 66 -3.34 3.95 3.82
CA GLY A 66 -3.74 4.59 2.57
C GLY A 66 -3.28 3.83 1.34
N ALA A 67 -3.56 4.41 0.18
CA ALA A 67 -3.13 3.91 -1.11
C ALA A 67 -2.33 4.98 -1.87
N VAL A 68 -1.26 4.55 -2.53
CA VAL A 68 -0.46 5.37 -3.45
C VAL A 68 -0.39 4.70 -4.82
N THR A 69 -0.04 5.46 -5.85
CA THR A 69 0.17 4.97 -7.22
C THR A 69 1.57 5.30 -7.69
N VAL A 70 2.19 4.42 -8.46
CA VAL A 70 3.50 4.68 -9.08
C VAL A 70 3.34 5.73 -10.18
N VAL A 71 4.06 6.85 -10.04
CA VAL A 71 4.09 7.96 -11.00
C VAL A 71 5.42 8.10 -11.72
N ARG A 72 6.47 7.43 -11.22
CA ARG A 72 7.73 7.23 -11.93
C ARG A 72 8.26 5.84 -11.68
N GLU A 73 8.50 5.09 -12.76
CA GLU A 73 9.13 3.76 -12.67
C GLU A 73 10.58 3.87 -12.18
N TRP A 74 11.20 2.72 -11.90
CA TRP A 74 12.55 2.62 -11.39
C TRP A 74 13.56 3.53 -12.09
N TYR A 75 14.30 4.29 -11.29
CA TYR A 75 15.47 5.04 -11.72
C TYR A 75 16.55 5.01 -10.63
N GLU A 76 17.79 5.30 -11.01
CA GLU A 76 18.91 5.35 -10.08
C GLU A 76 19.29 6.81 -9.80
N VAL A 77 19.51 7.14 -8.53
CA VAL A 77 19.97 8.44 -8.07
C VAL A 77 21.02 8.22 -6.99
N GLY A 78 22.23 8.75 -7.18
CA GLY A 78 23.32 8.58 -6.21
C GLY A 78 23.75 7.12 -5.97
N GLY A 79 23.48 6.21 -6.92
CA GLY A 79 23.74 4.77 -6.76
C GLY A 79 22.65 3.99 -6.02
N GLU A 80 21.56 4.65 -5.62
CA GLU A 80 20.38 4.02 -5.04
C GLU A 80 19.25 3.95 -6.07
N GLY A 81 18.54 2.83 -6.08
CA GLY A 81 17.41 2.63 -6.97
C GLY A 81 16.08 2.92 -6.29
N VAL A 82 15.26 3.74 -6.94
CA VAL A 82 14.08 4.37 -6.36
C VAL A 82 12.93 4.41 -7.37
N VAL A 83 11.72 4.65 -6.88
CA VAL A 83 10.51 4.96 -7.67
C VAL A 83 9.86 6.21 -7.08
N ASP A 84 9.02 6.92 -7.84
CA ASP A 84 8.19 7.98 -7.27
C ASP A 84 6.73 7.50 -7.19
N VAL A 85 6.10 7.74 -6.04
CA VAL A 85 4.70 7.40 -5.79
C VAL A 85 3.89 8.63 -5.44
N LYS A 86 2.59 8.60 -5.76
CA LYS A 86 1.63 9.65 -5.46
C LYS A 86 0.46 9.13 -4.63
N ALA A 87 0.04 9.87 -3.62
CA ALA A 87 -1.18 9.64 -2.86
C ALA A 87 -2.38 9.50 -3.79
N VAL A 88 -3.16 8.44 -3.57
CA VAL A 88 -4.44 8.21 -4.23
C VAL A 88 -5.57 8.54 -3.26
N GLY A 89 -5.51 8.01 -2.04
CA GLY A 89 -6.46 8.32 -0.98
C GLY A 89 -6.19 7.56 0.30
N GLU A 90 -6.72 8.06 1.42
CA GLU A 90 -6.61 7.41 2.72
C GLU A 90 -7.55 6.21 2.80
N MET A 91 -7.17 5.16 3.53
CA MET A 91 -8.11 4.07 3.81
C MET A 91 -9.26 4.62 4.64
N ARG A 92 -10.50 4.37 4.21
CA ARG A 92 -11.68 4.81 4.98
C ARG A 92 -11.66 4.26 6.40
N ARG A 93 -11.16 3.04 6.55
CA ARG A 93 -10.83 2.43 7.83
C ARG A 93 -9.43 1.82 7.76
N PRO A 94 -8.45 2.36 8.50
CA PRO A 94 -7.13 1.74 8.60
C PRO A 94 -7.25 0.31 9.15
N LEU A 95 -6.50 -0.62 8.58
CA LEU A 95 -6.51 -2.03 8.98
C LEU A 95 -5.22 -2.42 9.67
N ASP A 96 -5.31 -2.86 10.92
CA ASP A 96 -4.14 -3.27 11.68
C ASP A 96 -3.66 -4.69 11.33
N LEU A 97 -2.41 -5.00 11.70
CA LEU A 97 -1.80 -6.30 11.41
C LEU A 97 -2.55 -7.47 12.07
N LYS A 98 -3.22 -7.26 13.21
CA LYS A 98 -3.97 -8.31 13.90
C LYS A 98 -5.24 -8.63 13.11
N GLU A 99 -5.95 -7.63 12.62
CA GLU A 99 -7.11 -7.79 11.75
C GLU A 99 -6.72 -8.50 10.45
N LEU A 100 -5.64 -8.04 9.79
CA LEU A 100 -5.15 -8.67 8.56
C LEU A 100 -4.81 -10.15 8.77
N LYS A 101 -4.22 -10.52 9.91
CA LYS A 101 -3.88 -11.92 10.24
C LYS A 101 -5.09 -12.77 10.63
N GLY A 102 -6.15 -12.14 11.11
CA GLY A 102 -7.39 -12.83 11.50
C GLY A 102 -8.25 -13.24 10.30
N ASP A 103 -7.99 -12.69 9.12
CA ASP A 103 -8.76 -12.99 7.92
C ASP A 103 -8.23 -14.22 7.17
N GLU A 104 -9.11 -15.20 6.95
CA GLU A 104 -8.80 -16.45 6.25
C GLU A 104 -8.35 -16.22 4.79
N GLY A 105 -8.93 -15.21 4.13
CA GLY A 105 -8.59 -14.82 2.74
C GLY A 105 -7.20 -14.20 2.61
N LEU A 106 -6.58 -13.79 3.73
CA LEU A 106 -5.27 -13.17 3.75
C LEU A 106 -4.15 -14.11 4.21
N LYS A 107 -4.43 -15.36 4.59
CA LYS A 107 -3.40 -16.34 5.05
C LYS A 107 -2.21 -16.50 4.10
N GLY A 108 -2.43 -16.28 2.80
CA GLY A 108 -1.42 -16.32 1.76
C GLY A 108 -0.44 -15.14 1.76
N PHE A 109 -0.74 -14.07 2.48
CA PHE A 109 -0.11 -12.78 2.26
C PHE A 109 1.38 -12.78 2.64
N GLN A 110 2.22 -12.40 1.69
CA GLN A 110 3.68 -12.34 1.85
C GLN A 110 4.12 -11.46 3.03
N LEU A 111 3.32 -10.44 3.40
CA LEU A 111 3.54 -9.60 4.57
C LEU A 111 3.77 -10.43 5.85
N PHE A 112 3.02 -11.52 6.03
CA PHE A 112 3.08 -12.35 7.23
C PHE A 112 4.30 -13.29 7.23
N ARG A 113 4.68 -13.77 6.05
CA ARG A 113 5.81 -14.69 5.86
C ARG A 113 7.16 -13.96 5.92
N GLN A 114 7.19 -12.70 5.48
CA GLN A 114 8.40 -11.88 5.38
C GLN A 114 8.19 -10.51 6.06
N PRO A 115 8.09 -10.45 7.41
CA PRO A 115 7.77 -9.21 8.13
C PRO A 115 8.83 -8.12 7.96
N ARG A 116 10.09 -8.49 7.72
CA ARG A 116 11.22 -7.57 7.51
C ARG A 116 11.32 -7.03 6.07
N LEU A 117 10.54 -7.55 5.13
CA LEU A 117 10.55 -7.05 3.75
C LEU A 117 9.76 -5.74 3.67
N SER A 118 10.39 -4.65 3.24
CA SER A 118 9.78 -3.30 3.21
C SER A 118 8.92 -3.02 1.98
N VAL A 119 9.19 -3.71 0.86
CA VAL A 119 8.41 -3.62 -0.38
C VAL A 119 7.91 -5.02 -0.71
N VAL A 120 6.60 -5.22 -0.67
CA VAL A 120 5.97 -6.54 -0.72
C VAL A 120 5.05 -6.62 -1.94
N SER A 121 5.08 -7.73 -2.68
CA SER A 121 4.09 -7.95 -3.75
C SER A 121 2.74 -8.32 -3.15
N VAL A 122 1.66 -7.79 -3.72
CA VAL A 122 0.29 -8.04 -3.29
C VAL A 122 -0.45 -8.68 -4.47
N SER A 123 -1.09 -9.83 -4.28
CA SER A 123 -1.96 -10.39 -5.32
C SER A 123 -3.24 -9.57 -5.41
N LYS A 124 -3.90 -9.59 -6.57
CA LYS A 124 -5.19 -8.91 -6.77
C LYS A 124 -6.23 -9.33 -5.71
N GLU A 125 -6.32 -10.62 -5.41
CA GLU A 125 -7.23 -11.16 -4.39
C GLU A 125 -6.96 -10.58 -3.00
N VAL A 126 -5.68 -10.47 -2.60
CA VAL A 126 -5.29 -9.84 -1.33
C VAL A 126 -5.62 -8.36 -1.33
N TRP A 127 -5.36 -7.66 -2.43
CA TRP A 127 -5.69 -6.24 -2.57
C TRP A 127 -7.19 -6.00 -2.39
N GLU A 128 -8.02 -6.75 -3.12
CA GLU A 128 -9.47 -6.64 -3.08
C GLU A 128 -10.01 -6.94 -1.68
N ARG A 129 -9.51 -7.98 -1.02
CA ARG A 129 -9.93 -8.35 0.34
C ARG A 129 -9.53 -7.30 1.38
N VAL A 130 -8.32 -6.73 1.30
CA VAL A 130 -7.90 -5.65 2.20
C VAL A 130 -8.76 -4.40 1.99
N CYS A 131 -9.07 -4.05 0.74
CA CYS A 131 -9.98 -2.95 0.45
C CYS A 131 -11.38 -3.24 1.00
N GLU A 132 -11.93 -4.44 0.81
CA GLU A 132 -13.25 -4.81 1.35
C GLU A 132 -13.31 -4.68 2.88
N LEU A 133 -12.33 -5.24 3.59
CA LEU A 133 -12.25 -5.15 5.05
C LEU A 133 -12.13 -3.71 5.54
N GLY A 134 -11.41 -2.85 4.80
CA GLY A 134 -11.18 -1.45 5.14
C GLY A 134 -12.26 -0.49 4.63
N GLY A 135 -13.29 -1.00 3.95
CA GLY A 135 -14.29 -0.17 3.28
C GLY A 135 -13.74 0.62 2.08
N GLY A 136 -12.59 0.25 1.53
CA GLY A 136 -11.87 0.91 0.44
C GLY A 136 -11.02 2.09 0.91
N PHE A 137 -10.55 2.88 -0.05
CA PHE A 137 -9.83 4.12 0.18
C PHE A 137 -10.51 5.28 -0.53
N GLU A 138 -10.27 6.50 -0.09
CA GLU A 138 -10.83 7.69 -0.72
C GLU A 138 -10.47 7.74 -2.22
N GLY A 139 -11.46 8.04 -3.06
CA GLY A 139 -11.26 8.10 -4.51
C GLY A 139 -11.16 6.74 -5.22
N ASP A 140 -11.43 5.62 -4.54
CA ASP A 140 -11.49 4.28 -5.18
C ASP A 140 -12.76 4.05 -6.04
N GLY A 141 -13.68 5.02 -6.09
CA GLY A 141 -14.92 4.94 -6.85
C GLY A 141 -15.99 4.02 -6.24
N LYS A 142 -15.75 3.47 -5.04
CA LYS A 142 -16.78 2.76 -4.28
C LYS A 142 -17.54 3.76 -3.42
N GLU A 143 -18.83 3.93 -3.71
CA GLU A 143 -19.72 4.67 -2.82
C GLU A 143 -19.79 3.94 -1.47
N VAL A 144 -19.70 4.68 -0.38
CA VAL A 144 -19.98 4.13 0.96
C VAL A 144 -21.43 3.71 0.89
N GLY A 145 -21.71 2.40 0.83
CA GLY A 145 -23.06 1.88 0.77
C GLY A 145 -23.88 2.55 1.86
N GLY A 146 -24.85 3.38 1.45
CA GLY A 146 -25.92 3.80 2.33
C GLY A 146 -26.57 2.51 2.82
N GLY A 147 -26.67 2.36 4.13
CA GLY A 147 -27.49 1.30 4.69
C GLY A 147 -28.90 1.49 4.15
N ASP A 148 -29.39 0.49 3.42
CA ASP A 148 -30.80 0.18 3.39
C ASP A 148 -31.23 -0.10 4.84
N ASP A 149 -31.64 0.94 5.56
CA ASP A 149 -32.58 0.81 6.67
C ASP A 149 -33.98 0.60 6.06
N ASP A 150 -34.22 -0.62 5.57
CA ASP A 150 -35.56 -1.20 5.40
C ASP A 150 -35.76 -2.19 6.55
N ASP A 151 -36.34 -1.70 7.67
CA ASP A 151 -37.26 -2.45 8.54
C ASP A 151 -37.85 -1.49 9.61
N GLY A 152 -39.16 -1.21 9.53
CA GLY A 152 -39.93 -0.54 10.60
C GLY A 152 -41.03 0.41 10.15
#